data_AF-A0A377G6W5-F1
#
_entry.id   AF-A0A377G6W5-F1
#
_cell.length_a   1.000
_cell.length_b   1.000
_cell.length_c   1.000
_cell.angle_alpha   90.00
_cell.angle_beta   90.00
_cell.angle_gamma   90.00
#
_symmetry.space_group_name_H-M   'P 1'
#
loop_
_entity.id
_entity.type
_entity.pdbx_description
1 polymer ?
#
loop_
_entity_poly.entity_id
_entity_poly.type
_entity_poly.pdbx_seq_one_letter_code
_entity_poly.pdbx_strand_id
1 'polypeptide(L)'
;MPDLSHKASAQYWFEYVDPMIYRVITFMESVEDWTLDGNPEFEQAMEQLGKELDDIEKVDMGLLAEEEKFIRIVGNIKSGRGLRLLQAIDTVHPGSASRVLIHAEETSTGSHDPAGVFLKRNIVFERLRLLSRVFCQYRLKLVLRALEGEE
;
A
#
# COMPACT_ATOMS: atom_id res chain seq x y z
N MET A 1 -8.60 4.12 15.07
CA MET A 1 -7.17 4.00 15.40
C MET A 1 -6.43 3.15 14.38
N PRO A 2 -5.97 3.73 13.26
CA PRO A 2 -4.94 3.09 12.47
C PRO A 2 -3.60 3.29 13.19
N ASP A 3 -3.18 2.31 13.99
CA ASP A 3 -1.78 2.24 14.41
C ASP A 3 -0.92 2.00 13.16
N LEU A 4 -0.15 3.01 12.78
CA LEU A 4 0.70 3.01 11.58
C LEU A 4 2.10 2.46 11.84
N SER A 5 2.40 1.93 13.03
CA SER A 5 3.68 1.27 13.29
C SER A 5 3.88 0.08 12.35
N HIS A 6 5.15 -0.27 12.07
CA HIS A 6 5.45 -1.40 11.19
C HIS A 6 4.83 -2.70 11.71
N LYS A 7 4.92 -2.95 13.03
CA LYS A 7 4.36 -4.13 13.68
C LYS A 7 2.83 -4.19 13.58
N ALA A 8 2.14 -3.08 13.84
CA ALA A 8 0.67 -3.05 13.75
C ALA A 8 0.19 -3.16 12.30
N SER A 9 0.88 -2.51 11.36
CA SER A 9 0.59 -2.65 9.93
C SER A 9 0.76 -4.10 9.46
N ALA A 10 1.83 -4.78 9.88
CA ALA A 10 2.03 -6.19 9.58
C ALA A 10 0.92 -7.07 10.15
N GLN A 11 0.53 -6.86 11.41
CA GLN A 11 -0.58 -7.58 12.04
C GLN A 11 -1.90 -7.35 11.31
N TYR A 12 -2.18 -6.10 10.94
CA TYR A 12 -3.39 -5.74 10.19
C TYR A 12 -3.49 -6.52 8.88
N TRP A 13 -2.41 -6.54 8.09
CA TRP A 13 -2.39 -7.26 6.83
C TRP A 13 -2.46 -8.78 7.02
N PHE A 14 -1.87 -9.31 8.10
CA PHE A 14 -1.94 -10.73 8.46
C PHE A 14 -3.37 -11.19 8.76
N GLU A 15 -4.17 -10.35 9.42
CA GLU A 15 -5.58 -10.60 9.75
C GLU A 15 -6.54 -10.28 8.59
N TYR A 16 -6.02 -9.72 7.48
CA TYR A 16 -6.84 -9.31 6.35
C TYR A 16 -7.42 -10.52 5.59
N VAL A 17 -8.62 -10.32 5.01
CA VAL A 17 -9.43 -11.40 4.39
C VAL A 17 -8.67 -12.16 3.29
N ASP A 18 -7.85 -11.45 2.50
CA ASP A 18 -6.99 -12.08 1.49
C ASP A 18 -5.57 -12.31 2.07
N PRO A 19 -5.19 -13.54 2.43
CA PRO A 19 -3.90 -13.84 3.04
C PRO A 19 -2.71 -13.62 2.10
N MET A 20 -2.96 -13.53 0.78
CA MET A 20 -1.89 -13.23 -0.18
C MET A 20 -1.37 -11.80 -0.02
N ILE A 21 -2.18 -10.87 0.50
CA ILE A 21 -1.77 -9.47 0.68
C ILE A 21 -0.61 -9.38 1.66
N TYR A 22 -0.77 -9.94 2.86
CA TYR A 22 0.30 -10.02 3.85
C TYR A 22 1.58 -10.61 3.27
N ARG A 23 1.46 -11.76 2.59
CA ARG A 23 2.61 -12.48 2.03
C ARG A 23 3.36 -11.64 0.99
N VAL A 24 2.66 -10.94 0.10
CA VAL A 24 3.26 -10.08 -0.91
C VAL A 24 3.94 -8.88 -0.25
N ILE A 25 3.28 -8.26 0.74
CA ILE A 25 3.86 -7.14 1.50
C ILE A 25 5.14 -7.55 2.18
N THR A 26 5.15 -8.66 2.95
CA THR A 26 6.36 -9.16 3.60
C THR A 26 7.48 -9.45 2.59
N PHE A 27 7.14 -9.95 1.41
CA PHE A 27 8.13 -10.20 0.36
C PHE A 27 8.72 -8.90 -0.20
N MET A 28 7.89 -7.87 -0.44
CA MET A 28 8.37 -6.55 -0.85
C MET A 28 9.25 -5.92 0.23
N GLU A 29 8.79 -5.93 1.48
CA GLU A 29 9.51 -5.34 2.61
C GLU A 29 10.87 -6.00 2.88
N SER A 30 11.04 -7.27 2.50
CA SER A 30 12.32 -7.99 2.65
C SER A 30 13.48 -7.41 1.82
N VAL A 31 13.19 -6.53 0.87
CA VAL A 31 14.18 -5.83 0.02
C VAL A 31 14.06 -4.31 0.11
N GLU A 32 13.40 -3.80 1.16
CA GLU A 32 13.17 -2.37 1.39
C GLU A 32 14.09 -1.78 2.46
N ASP A 33 15.36 -2.18 2.51
CA ASP A 33 16.34 -1.66 3.49
C ASP A 33 16.66 -0.16 3.32
N TRP A 34 16.20 0.44 2.23
CA TRP A 34 16.42 1.84 1.86
C TRP A 34 15.37 2.81 2.43
N THR A 35 14.29 2.31 3.05
CA THR A 35 13.23 3.14 3.63
C THR A 35 13.68 3.85 4.91
N LEU A 36 13.00 4.91 5.30
CA LEU A 36 13.38 5.75 6.45
C LEU A 36 12.87 5.25 7.82
N ASP A 37 12.15 4.13 7.84
CA ASP A 37 11.64 3.50 9.07
C ASP A 37 12.73 3.24 10.11
N GLY A 38 12.40 3.49 11.39
CA GLY A 38 13.28 3.25 12.54
C GLY A 38 14.01 4.47 13.08
N ASN A 39 14.02 5.61 12.37
CA ASN A 39 14.50 6.87 12.96
C ASN A 39 13.54 7.34 14.09
N PRO A 40 14.02 7.61 15.32
CA PRO A 40 13.14 7.95 16.45
C PRO A 40 12.26 9.19 16.23
N GLU A 41 12.80 10.26 15.62
CA GLU A 41 12.05 11.49 15.33
C GLU A 41 10.96 11.22 14.28
N PHE A 42 11.31 10.42 13.26
CA PHE A 42 10.36 10.01 12.23
C PHE A 42 9.24 9.13 12.79
N GLU A 43 9.55 8.16 13.66
CA GLU A 43 8.54 7.29 14.27
C GLU A 43 7.59 8.08 15.18
N GLN A 44 8.09 9.07 15.93
CA GLN A 44 7.24 9.97 16.71
C GLN A 44 6.29 10.78 15.82
N ALA A 45 6.79 11.30 14.69
CA ALA A 45 5.96 12.01 13.73
C ALA A 45 4.89 11.09 13.10
N MET A 46 5.24 9.84 12.78
CA MET A 46 4.30 8.84 12.26
C MET A 46 3.24 8.44 13.29
N GLU A 47 3.61 8.33 14.57
CA GLU A 47 2.66 8.08 15.65
C GLU A 47 1.67 9.25 15.81
N GLN A 48 2.17 10.49 15.77
CA GLN A 48 1.31 11.67 15.81
C GLN A 48 0.39 11.72 14.58
N LEU A 49 0.91 11.46 13.38
CA LEU A 49 0.10 11.40 12.16
C LEU A 49 -1.02 10.36 12.28
N GLY A 50 -0.73 9.17 12.82
CA GLY A 50 -1.74 8.15 13.06
C GLY A 50 -2.87 8.63 13.98
N LYS A 51 -2.55 9.43 15.01
CA LYS A 51 -3.53 10.05 15.92
C LYS A 51 -4.35 11.15 15.24
N GLU A 52 -3.71 11.99 14.43
CA GLU A 52 -4.43 13.04 13.67
C GLU A 52 -5.41 12.44 12.67
N LEU A 53 -5.06 11.28 12.08
CA LEU A 53 -5.93 10.55 11.15
C LEU A 53 -7.14 9.88 11.82
N ASP A 54 -7.26 9.90 13.15
CA ASP A 54 -8.42 9.35 13.87
C ASP A 54 -9.65 10.29 13.85
N ASP A 55 -9.47 11.62 13.74
CA ASP A 55 -10.56 12.61 13.78
C ASP A 55 -10.75 13.33 12.43
N ILE A 56 -10.44 12.65 11.32
CA ILE A 56 -10.56 13.23 9.97
C ILE A 56 -11.99 13.15 9.39
N GLU A 57 -12.97 12.62 10.11
CA GLU A 57 -14.36 12.54 9.64
C GLU A 57 -14.94 13.93 9.29
N LYS A 58 -14.53 14.96 10.03
CA LYS A 58 -14.96 16.35 9.83
C LYS A 58 -14.10 17.12 8.84
N VAL A 59 -12.98 16.54 8.42
CA VAL A 59 -12.04 17.17 7.49
C VAL A 59 -12.40 16.74 6.08
N ASP A 60 -12.63 17.70 5.19
CA ASP A 60 -12.72 17.40 3.77
C ASP A 60 -11.31 17.17 3.22
N MET A 61 -10.93 15.89 3.12
CA MET A 61 -9.66 15.45 2.54
C MET A 61 -9.45 16.00 1.12
N GLY A 62 -10.53 16.30 0.42
CA GLY A 62 -10.49 16.85 -0.91
C GLY A 62 -10.12 18.32 -0.99
N LEU A 63 -10.49 19.09 0.04
CA LEU A 63 -10.09 20.48 0.23
C LEU A 63 -8.72 20.61 0.90
N LEU A 64 -8.30 19.57 1.63
CA LEU A 64 -6.98 19.54 2.27
C LEU A 64 -5.85 19.67 1.24
N ALA A 65 -6.01 19.06 0.05
CA ALA A 65 -5.10 19.20 -1.09
C ALA A 65 -3.62 18.88 -0.76
N GLU A 66 -3.40 17.84 0.05
CA GLU A 66 -2.08 17.41 0.54
C GLU A 66 -1.58 16.10 -0.10
N GLU A 67 -2.07 15.77 -1.30
CA GLU A 67 -1.72 14.53 -2.00
C GLU A 67 -0.19 14.35 -2.16
N GLU A 68 0.56 15.42 -2.40
CA GLU A 68 2.02 15.37 -2.53
C GLU A 68 2.71 14.88 -1.23
N LYS A 69 2.20 15.29 -0.05
CA LYS A 69 2.73 14.84 1.24
C LYS A 69 2.47 13.34 1.43
N PHE A 70 1.28 12.85 1.08
CA PHE A 70 0.98 11.42 1.12
C PHE A 70 1.89 10.62 0.18
N ILE A 71 2.09 11.09 -1.06
CA ILE A 71 3.00 10.47 -2.04
C ILE A 71 4.41 10.36 -1.45
N ARG A 72 4.93 11.45 -0.86
CA ARG A 72 6.26 11.48 -0.25
C ARG A 72 6.39 10.52 0.92
N ILE A 73 5.41 10.48 1.82
CA ILE A 73 5.42 9.61 2.99
C ILE A 73 5.36 8.14 2.54
N VAL A 74 4.33 7.77 1.76
CA VAL A 74 4.13 6.39 1.31
C VAL A 74 5.30 5.89 0.47
N GLY A 75 5.88 6.77 -0.36
CA GLY A 75 7.03 6.44 -1.19
C GLY A 75 8.30 6.08 -0.42
N ASN A 76 8.45 6.50 0.84
CA ASN A 76 9.71 6.38 1.61
C ASN A 76 9.61 5.52 2.87
N ILE A 77 8.45 4.93 3.16
CA ILE A 77 8.25 3.97 4.26
C ILE A 77 8.02 2.55 3.74
N LYS A 78 8.09 1.58 4.66
CA LYS A 78 7.75 0.17 4.41
C LYS A 78 6.39 0.02 3.74
N SER A 79 6.30 -0.87 2.75
CA SER A 79 5.11 -1.06 1.90
C SER A 79 3.83 -1.29 2.70
N GLY A 80 3.88 -2.09 3.77
CA GLY A 80 2.73 -2.38 4.62
C GLY A 80 2.18 -1.15 5.34
N ARG A 81 3.07 -0.27 5.83
CA ARG A 81 2.68 1.01 6.44
C ARG A 81 2.07 1.96 5.42
N GLY A 82 2.69 2.04 4.23
CA GLY A 82 2.22 2.86 3.12
C GLY A 82 0.80 2.50 2.67
N LEU A 83 0.55 1.21 2.46
CA LEU A 83 -0.79 0.72 2.12
C LEU A 83 -1.78 0.94 3.28
N ARG A 84 -1.34 0.77 4.53
CA ARG A 84 -2.20 0.98 5.71
C ARG A 84 -2.64 2.44 5.83
N LEU A 85 -1.75 3.37 5.51
CA LEU A 85 -2.03 4.82 5.47
C LEU A 85 -3.04 5.16 4.37
N LEU A 86 -2.85 4.67 3.15
CA LEU A 86 -3.80 4.87 2.05
C LEU A 86 -5.18 4.30 2.39
N GLN A 87 -5.22 3.11 2.99
CA GLN A 87 -6.47 2.51 3.42
C GLN A 87 -7.13 3.30 4.56
N ALA A 88 -6.36 3.88 5.48
CA ALA A 88 -6.90 4.66 6.58
C ALA A 88 -7.72 5.85 6.07
N ILE A 89 -7.17 6.62 5.12
CA ILE A 89 -7.88 7.75 4.53
C ILE A 89 -9.07 7.32 3.66
N ASP A 90 -8.94 6.22 2.93
CA ASP A 90 -10.01 5.71 2.05
C ASP A 90 -11.18 5.10 2.84
N THR A 91 -10.92 4.60 4.04
CA THR A 91 -11.96 4.06 4.93
C THR A 91 -12.87 5.15 5.46
N VAL A 92 -12.31 6.33 5.77
CA VAL A 92 -13.09 7.48 6.27
C VAL A 92 -13.73 8.24 5.12
N HIS A 93 -12.98 8.46 4.04
CA HIS A 93 -13.43 9.18 2.85
C HIS A 93 -13.21 8.31 1.59
N PRO A 94 -14.22 7.53 1.18
CA PRO A 94 -14.10 6.64 0.03
C PRO A 94 -13.65 7.36 -1.25
N GLY A 95 -12.57 6.88 -1.85
CA GLY A 95 -11.96 7.47 -3.04
C GLY A 95 -10.73 8.33 -2.77
N SER A 96 -10.41 8.63 -1.50
CA SER A 96 -9.20 9.39 -1.15
C SER A 96 -7.91 8.71 -1.61
N ALA A 97 -7.78 7.39 -1.49
CA ALA A 97 -6.58 6.71 -1.99
C ALA A 97 -6.47 6.78 -3.52
N SER A 98 -7.61 6.66 -4.21
CA SER A 98 -7.66 6.81 -5.68
C SER A 98 -7.27 8.22 -6.12
N ARG A 99 -7.65 9.26 -5.38
CA ARG A 99 -7.24 10.64 -5.68
C ARG A 99 -5.73 10.83 -5.57
N VAL A 100 -5.10 10.25 -4.55
CA VAL A 100 -3.63 10.30 -4.41
C VAL A 100 -2.94 9.62 -5.59
N LEU A 101 -3.49 8.49 -6.07
CA LEU A 101 -2.99 7.80 -7.28
C LEU A 101 -3.14 8.65 -8.54
N ILE A 102 -4.33 9.23 -8.78
CA ILE A 102 -4.60 10.09 -9.93
C ILE A 102 -3.67 11.31 -9.90
N HIS A 103 -3.53 11.96 -8.74
CA HIS A 103 -2.64 13.10 -8.58
C HIS A 103 -1.17 12.74 -8.88
N ALA A 104 -0.71 11.57 -8.46
CA ALA A 104 0.62 11.09 -8.79
C ALA A 104 0.80 10.87 -10.31
N GLU A 105 -0.22 10.36 -11.00
CA GLU A 105 -0.18 10.19 -12.46
C GLU A 105 -0.13 11.53 -13.21
N GLU A 106 -0.87 12.52 -12.74
CA GLU A 106 -0.93 13.86 -13.35
C GLU A 106 0.35 14.68 -13.11
N THR A 107 1.00 14.50 -11.97
CA THR A 107 2.17 15.30 -11.55
C THR A 107 3.51 14.66 -11.89
N SER A 108 3.56 13.35 -12.11
CA SER A 108 4.81 12.67 -12.43
C SER A 108 5.31 13.09 -13.82
N THR A 109 6.55 13.57 -13.83
CA THR A 109 7.32 13.96 -15.02
C THR A 109 8.29 12.87 -15.46
N GLY A 110 8.48 11.83 -14.64
CA GLY A 110 9.47 10.81 -14.90
C GLY A 110 9.46 9.67 -13.89
N SER A 111 10.17 8.60 -14.23
CA SER A 111 10.09 7.35 -13.49
C SER A 111 10.85 7.35 -12.15
N HIS A 112 11.61 8.42 -11.87
CA HIS A 112 12.46 8.56 -10.68
C HIS A 112 12.07 9.76 -9.80
N ASP A 113 11.06 10.52 -10.21
CA ASP A 113 10.50 11.54 -9.33
C ASP A 113 9.64 10.88 -8.22
N PRO A 114 9.27 11.63 -7.16
CA PRO A 114 8.58 11.05 -6.01
C PRO A 114 7.26 10.37 -6.36
N ALA A 115 6.47 11.01 -7.23
CA ALA A 115 5.22 10.47 -7.74
C ALA A 115 5.46 9.19 -8.57
N GLY A 116 6.48 9.18 -9.42
CA GLY A 116 6.85 8.03 -10.23
C GLY A 116 7.34 6.83 -9.40
N VAL A 117 8.09 7.06 -8.32
CA VAL A 117 8.49 6.01 -7.37
C VAL A 117 7.26 5.45 -6.65
N PHE A 118 6.38 6.32 -6.15
CA PHE A 118 5.12 5.91 -5.52
C PHE A 118 4.25 5.06 -6.47
N LEU A 119 4.06 5.49 -7.72
CA LEU A 119 3.31 4.75 -8.74
C LEU A 119 3.95 3.39 -9.04
N LYS A 120 5.28 3.35 -9.25
CA LYS A 120 5.98 2.08 -9.51
C LYS A 120 5.81 1.08 -8.37
N ARG A 121 5.90 1.53 -7.11
CA ARG A 121 5.72 0.65 -5.94
C ARG A 121 4.30 0.06 -5.91
N ASN A 122 3.28 0.88 -6.14
CA ASN A 122 1.89 0.42 -6.24
C ASN A 122 1.68 -0.57 -7.41
N ILE A 123 2.22 -0.27 -8.59
CA ILE A 123 2.14 -1.16 -9.76
C ILE A 123 2.84 -2.50 -9.49
N VAL A 124 4.01 -2.49 -8.83
CA VAL A 124 4.74 -3.71 -8.48
C VAL A 124 3.96 -4.55 -7.45
N PHE A 125 3.38 -3.91 -6.43
CA PHE A 125 2.50 -4.58 -5.48
C PHE A 125 1.35 -5.31 -6.19
N GLU A 126 0.65 -4.61 -7.09
CA GLU A 126 -0.46 -5.19 -7.84
C GLU A 126 -0.01 -6.32 -8.78
N ARG A 127 1.11 -6.14 -9.49
CA ARG A 127 1.67 -7.20 -10.34
C ARG A 127 2.02 -8.45 -9.56
N LEU A 128 2.71 -8.31 -8.43
CA LEU A 128 3.09 -9.44 -7.58
C LEU A 128 1.84 -10.15 -7.03
N ARG A 129 0.85 -9.40 -6.55
CA ARG A 129 -0.41 -9.94 -6.03
C ARG A 129 -1.21 -10.68 -7.10
N LEU A 130 -1.41 -10.04 -8.25
CA LEU A 130 -2.22 -10.59 -9.34
C LEU A 130 -1.54 -11.78 -10.00
N LEU A 131 -0.26 -11.68 -10.37
CA LEU A 131 0.45 -12.78 -11.04
C LEU A 131 0.58 -14.01 -10.12
N SER A 132 0.83 -13.80 -8.82
CA SER A 132 0.89 -14.90 -7.85
C SER A 132 -0.43 -15.65 -7.71
N ARG A 133 -1.57 -14.99 -7.95
CA ARG A 133 -2.90 -15.59 -7.91
C ARG A 133 -3.33 -16.18 -9.26
N VAL A 134 -3.07 -15.47 -10.36
CA VAL A 134 -3.46 -15.87 -11.72
C VAL A 134 -2.69 -17.12 -12.14
N PHE A 135 -1.38 -17.14 -11.90
CA PHE A 135 -0.50 -18.25 -12.28
C PHE A 135 -0.17 -19.17 -11.09
N CYS A 136 -1.04 -19.21 -10.08
CA CYS A 136 -0.84 -20.10 -8.94
C CYS A 136 -0.94 -21.57 -9.37
N GLN A 137 -0.26 -22.47 -8.64
CA GLN A 137 -0.24 -23.90 -8.94
C GLN A 137 -1.63 -24.52 -9.05
N TYR A 138 -2.58 -24.06 -8.22
CA TYR A 138 -3.97 -24.51 -8.31
C TYR A 138 -4.61 -24.16 -9.66
N ARG A 139 -4.46 -22.93 -10.14
CA ARG A 139 -5.00 -22.46 -11.43
C ARG A 139 -4.35 -23.18 -12.61
N LEU A 140 -3.04 -23.36 -12.58
CA LEU A 140 -2.32 -24.10 -13.63
C LEU A 140 -2.79 -25.55 -13.71
N LYS A 141 -2.87 -26.25 -12.57
CA LYS A 141 -3.37 -27.64 -12.52
C LYS A 141 -4.82 -27.77 -12.94
N LEU A 142 -5.66 -26.78 -12.61
CA LEU A 142 -7.06 -26.74 -13.03
C LEU A 142 -7.16 -26.67 -14.56
N VAL A 143 -6.38 -25.79 -15.19
CA VAL A 143 -6.37 -25.65 -16.66
C VAL A 143 -5.78 -26.90 -17.31
N LEU A 144 -4.70 -27.48 -16.76
CA LEU A 144 -4.13 -28.73 -17.26
C LEU A 144 -5.16 -29.87 -17.24
N ARG A 145 -5.85 -30.11 -16.11
CA ARG A 145 -6.90 -31.15 -16.03
C ARG A 145 -8.03 -30.93 -17.03
N ALA A 146 -8.43 -29.69 -17.24
CA ALA A 146 -9.48 -29.35 -18.20
C ALA A 146 -9.05 -29.57 -19.66
N LEU A 147 -7.76 -29.44 -19.97
CA LEU A 147 -7.22 -29.58 -21.34
C LEU A 147 -6.69 -30.99 -21.65
N GLU A 148 -6.13 -31.68 -20.66
CA GLU A 148 -5.56 -33.04 -20.80
C GLU A 148 -6.63 -34.13 -20.84
N GLY A 149 -7.87 -33.82 -20.43
CA GLY A 149 -9.01 -34.71 -20.56
C GLY A 149 -8.86 -35.98 -19.72
N GLU A 150 -9.03 -35.85 -18.41
CA GLU A 150 -9.46 -37.01 -17.61
C GLU A 150 -11.00 -37.06 -17.66
N GLU A 151 -11.54 -38.20 -18.13
CA GLU A 151 -12.97 -38.57 -17.97
C GLU A 151 -13.45 -38.40 -16.51
#